data_AF-A0A5A7ZFB2-F1
#
_entry.id   AF-A0A5A7ZFB2-F1
#
_cell.length_a   1.000
_cell.length_b   1.000
_cell.length_c   1.000
_cell.angle_alpha   90.00
_cell.angle_beta   90.00
_cell.angle_gamma   90.00
#
_symmetry.space_group_name_H-M   'P 1'
#
loop_
_entity.id
_entity.type
_entity.pdbx_description
1 polymer ?
#
loop_
_entity_poly.entity_id
_entity_poly.type
_entity_poly.pdbx_seq_one_letter_code
_entity_poly.pdbx_strand_id
1 'polypeptide(L)'
;MSELRVVPEDLQVSAATVGVHADTVRARHVAADGQIEGAQRGMPAGAAVALDAAVTKWQTDSAALVSRLLDDSAGLRAGAAAYVTSDEESATAVASVSDQIRPEDMGL
;
A
#
# COMPACT_ATOMS: atom_id res chain seq x y z
N MET A 1 21.00 -7.18 18.05
CA MET A 1 20.09 -6.85 16.93
C MET A 1 18.75 -7.50 17.25
N SER A 2 17.67 -6.73 17.34
CA SER A 2 16.34 -7.31 17.58
C SER A 2 15.88 -8.00 16.31
N GLU A 3 15.33 -9.21 16.44
CA GLU A 3 14.79 -9.99 15.33
C GLU A 3 13.55 -9.28 14.76
N LEU A 4 13.50 -9.09 13.45
CA LEU A 4 12.35 -8.48 12.78
C LEU A 4 11.18 -9.47 12.83
N ARG A 5 10.17 -9.19 13.64
CA ARG A 5 8.97 -10.01 13.74
C ARG A 5 7.85 -9.35 12.94
N VAL A 6 7.45 -9.97 11.83
CA VAL A 6 6.35 -9.47 11.00
C VAL A 6 5.05 -10.12 11.43
N VAL A 7 4.01 -9.29 11.60
CA VAL A 7 2.65 -9.71 11.89
C VAL A 7 1.82 -9.48 10.62
N PRO A 8 1.39 -10.55 9.92
CA PRO A 8 0.66 -10.42 8.65
C PRO A 8 -0.61 -9.58 8.75
N GLU A 9 -1.32 -9.65 9.87
CA GLU A 9 -2.53 -8.87 10.14
C GLU A 9 -2.21 -7.36 10.16
N ASP A 10 -1.11 -6.96 10.79
CA ASP A 10 -0.68 -5.57 10.84
C ASP A 10 -0.30 -5.05 9.45
N LEU A 11 0.29 -5.91 8.59
CA LEU A 11 0.54 -5.59 7.20
C LEU A 11 -0.76 -5.40 6.40
N GLN A 12 -1.78 -6.23 6.63
CA GLN A 12 -3.08 -6.08 5.97
C GLN A 12 -3.81 -4.80 6.41
N VAL A 13 -3.78 -4.49 7.71
CA VAL A 13 -4.34 -3.23 8.26
C VAL A 13 -3.60 -2.03 7.67
N SER A 14 -2.27 -2.10 7.59
CA SER A 14 -1.46 -1.05 6.98
C SER A 14 -1.80 -0.89 5.49
N ALA A 15 -1.92 -1.98 4.74
CA ALA A 15 -2.32 -1.95 3.34
C ALA A 15 -3.68 -1.29 3.12
N ALA A 16 -4.68 -1.64 3.95
CA ALA A 16 -6.01 -1.04 3.89
C ALA A 16 -5.96 0.46 4.20
N THR A 17 -5.20 0.85 5.22
CA THR A 17 -5.01 2.25 5.63
C THR A 17 -4.39 3.08 4.50
N VAL A 18 -3.33 2.56 3.87
CA VAL A 18 -2.68 3.22 2.72
C VAL A 18 -3.65 3.35 1.55
N GLY A 19 -4.47 2.33 1.27
CA GLY A 19 -5.49 2.38 0.22
C GLY A 19 -6.52 3.49 0.46
N VAL A 20 -7.06 3.59 1.68
CA VAL A 20 -7.98 4.67 2.07
C VAL A 20 -7.33 6.04 1.93
N HIS A 21 -6.04 6.17 2.27
CA HIS A 21 -5.31 7.41 2.10
C HIS A 21 -5.17 7.80 0.61
N ALA A 22 -4.84 6.83 -0.25
CA ALA A 22 -4.76 7.04 -1.70
C ALA A 22 -6.10 7.53 -2.27
N ASP A 23 -7.21 6.93 -1.86
CA ASP A 23 -8.56 7.34 -2.28
C ASP A 23 -8.91 8.74 -1.77
N THR A 24 -8.55 9.06 -0.53
CA THR A 24 -8.77 10.38 0.06
C THR A 24 -8.00 11.47 -0.67
N VAL A 25 -6.73 11.23 -0.98
CA VAL A 25 -5.89 12.17 -1.75
C VAL A 25 -6.51 12.39 -3.14
N ARG A 26 -6.92 11.32 -3.82
CA ARG A 26 -7.56 11.40 -5.14
C ARG A 26 -8.85 12.21 -5.12
N ALA A 27 -9.73 11.97 -4.15
CA ALA A 27 -10.99 12.70 -4.02
C ALA A 27 -10.78 14.20 -3.75
N ARG A 28 -9.84 14.55 -2.86
CA ARG A 28 -9.49 15.95 -2.58
C ARG A 28 -8.89 16.65 -3.80
N HIS A 29 -8.11 15.92 -4.59
CA HIS A 29 -7.56 16.41 -5.84
C HIS A 29 -8.63 16.78 -6.85
N VAL A 30 -9.53 15.85 -7.15
CA VAL A 30 -10.64 16.09 -8.08
C VAL A 30 -11.50 17.29 -7.65
N ALA A 31 -11.74 17.43 -6.35
CA ALA A 31 -12.48 18.56 -5.82
C ALA A 31 -11.75 19.91 -6.04
N ALA A 32 -10.43 19.94 -5.86
CA ALA A 32 -9.64 21.14 -6.08
C ALA A 32 -9.43 21.45 -7.58
N ASP A 33 -9.31 20.45 -8.46
CA ASP A 33 -9.34 20.66 -9.92
C ASP A 33 -10.62 21.40 -10.34
N GLY A 34 -11.78 20.94 -9.88
CA GLY A 34 -13.06 21.61 -10.20
C GLY A 34 -13.16 23.04 -9.66
N GLN A 35 -12.55 23.35 -8.51
CA GLN A 35 -12.48 24.72 -7.99
C GLN A 35 -11.57 25.60 -8.86
N ILE A 36 -10.45 25.06 -9.35
CA ILE A 36 -9.49 25.77 -10.19
C ILE A 36 -10.11 26.08 -11.56
N GLU A 37 -10.74 25.10 -12.21
CA GLU A 37 -11.48 25.30 -13.47
C GLU A 37 -12.57 26.37 -13.32
N GLY A 38 -13.27 26.38 -12.17
CA GLY A 38 -14.26 27.40 -11.84
C GLY A 38 -13.67 28.81 -11.73
N ALA A 39 -12.48 28.95 -11.16
CA ALA A 39 -11.80 30.23 -10.95
C ALA A 39 -11.17 30.81 -12.22
N GLN A 40 -10.77 29.97 -13.19
CA GLN A 40 -10.09 30.39 -14.41
C GLN A 40 -10.89 31.39 -15.27
N ARG A 41 -12.23 31.31 -15.27
CA ARG A 41 -13.09 32.19 -16.11
C ARG A 41 -12.96 33.69 -15.80
N GLY A 42 -12.39 34.06 -14.66
CA GLY A 42 -12.22 35.47 -14.25
C GLY A 42 -10.78 35.99 -14.31
N MET A 43 -9.80 35.17 -14.72
CA MET A 43 -8.39 35.53 -14.59
C MET A 43 -7.82 36.27 -15.82
N PRO A 44 -6.93 37.25 -15.62
CA PRO A 44 -6.11 37.79 -16.70
C PRO A 44 -5.30 36.69 -17.40
N ALA A 45 -5.11 36.79 -18.72
CA ALA A 45 -4.50 35.72 -19.53
C ALA A 45 -3.15 35.21 -19.00
N GLY A 46 -2.26 36.11 -18.53
CA GLY A 46 -0.98 35.71 -17.95
C GLY A 46 -1.12 34.90 -16.65
N ALA A 47 -2.09 35.25 -15.81
CA ALA A 47 -2.39 34.49 -14.59
C ALA A 47 -3.03 33.14 -14.92
N ALA A 48 -3.89 33.08 -15.95
CA ALA A 48 -4.49 31.83 -16.41
C ALA A 48 -3.42 30.84 -16.92
N VAL A 49 -2.44 31.29 -17.70
CA VAL A 49 -1.33 30.45 -18.17
C VAL A 49 -0.47 29.94 -17.00
N ALA A 50 -0.13 30.81 -16.05
CA ALA A 50 0.64 30.40 -14.88
C ALA A 50 -0.12 29.38 -14.00
N LEU A 51 -1.44 29.58 -13.84
CA LEU A 51 -2.30 28.65 -13.13
C LEU A 51 -2.40 27.29 -13.84
N ASP A 52 -2.56 27.29 -15.16
CA ASP A 52 -2.63 26.05 -15.95
C ASP A 52 -1.35 25.21 -15.85
N ALA A 53 -0.18 25.86 -15.90
CA ALA A 53 1.10 25.20 -15.69
C ALA A 53 1.23 24.62 -14.27
N ALA A 54 0.78 25.36 -13.25
CA ALA A 54 0.79 24.90 -11.86
C ALA A 54 -0.16 23.70 -11.66
N VAL A 55 -1.36 23.74 -12.25
CA VAL A 55 -2.34 22.65 -12.22
C VAL A 55 -1.78 21.41 -12.89
N THR A 56 -1.20 21.53 -14.09
CA THR A 56 -0.61 20.41 -14.83
C THR A 56 0.47 19.71 -14.00
N LYS A 57 1.38 20.49 -13.38
CA LYS A 57 2.41 19.94 -12.48
C LYS A 57 1.77 19.24 -11.28
N TRP A 58 0.82 19.87 -10.63
CA TRP A 58 0.15 19.34 -9.44
C TRP A 58 -0.62 18.04 -9.74
N GLN A 59 -1.32 17.96 -10.87
CA GLN A 59 -1.98 16.74 -11.35
C GLN A 59 -0.98 15.60 -11.59
N THR A 60 0.16 15.92 -12.23
CA THR A 60 1.23 14.96 -12.49
C THR A 60 1.83 14.41 -11.20
N ASP A 61 2.21 15.29 -10.27
CA ASP A 61 2.82 14.92 -9.00
C ASP A 61 1.88 14.05 -8.15
N SER A 62 0.59 14.36 -8.17
CA SER A 62 -0.39 13.62 -7.36
C SER A 62 -0.85 12.32 -7.98
N ALA A 63 -0.89 12.21 -9.31
CA ALA A 63 -1.02 10.92 -9.96
C ALA A 63 0.15 10.00 -9.57
N ALA A 64 1.38 10.52 -9.57
CA ALA A 64 2.55 9.77 -9.13
C ALA A 64 2.49 9.37 -7.65
N LEU A 65 2.04 10.27 -6.78
CA LEU A 65 1.85 9.98 -5.34
C LEU A 65 0.80 8.88 -5.12
N VAL A 66 -0.37 9.00 -5.76
CA VAL A 66 -1.44 8.00 -5.64
C VAL A 66 -0.96 6.64 -6.16
N SER A 67 -0.23 6.60 -7.28
CA SER A 67 0.35 5.34 -7.79
C SER A 67 1.25 4.69 -6.75
N ARG A 68 2.19 5.45 -6.16
CA ARG A 68 3.10 4.93 -5.12
C ARG A 68 2.35 4.38 -3.91
N LEU A 69 1.32 5.08 -3.44
CA LEU A 69 0.50 4.58 -2.32
C LEU A 69 -0.20 3.27 -2.67
N LEU A 70 -0.71 3.13 -3.89
CA LEU A 70 -1.33 1.86 -4.33
C LEU A 70 -0.30 0.74 -4.45
N ASP A 71 0.90 1.04 -4.96
CA ASP A 71 2.01 0.10 -5.05
C ASP A 71 2.46 -0.36 -3.65
N ASP A 72 2.60 0.56 -2.69
CA ASP A 72 2.93 0.25 -1.29
C ASP A 72 1.83 -0.61 -0.66
N SER A 73 0.56 -0.25 -0.88
CA SER A 73 -0.59 -1.03 -0.43
C SER A 73 -0.58 -2.45 -1.01
N ALA A 74 -0.26 -2.61 -2.29
CA ALA A 74 -0.12 -3.93 -2.92
C ALA A 74 1.06 -4.72 -2.37
N GLY A 75 2.22 -4.08 -2.18
CA GLY A 75 3.42 -4.68 -1.59
C GLY A 75 3.19 -5.20 -0.17
N LEU A 76 2.47 -4.44 0.66
CA LEU A 76 2.08 -4.85 2.01
C LEU A 76 1.17 -6.09 1.98
N ARG A 77 0.17 -6.14 1.10
CA ARG A 77 -0.69 -7.33 0.95
C ARG A 77 0.09 -8.56 0.46
N ALA A 78 0.98 -8.36 -0.51
CA ALA A 78 1.82 -9.43 -1.03
C ALA A 78 2.77 -9.96 0.06
N GLY A 79 3.38 -9.08 0.85
CA GLY A 79 4.20 -9.44 2.00
C GLY A 79 3.42 -10.23 3.04
N ALA A 80 2.22 -9.78 3.41
CA ALA A 80 1.35 -10.50 4.34
C ALA A 80 1.03 -11.92 3.86
N ALA A 81 0.67 -12.07 2.58
CA ALA A 81 0.40 -13.37 1.98
C ALA A 81 1.63 -14.29 2.02
N ALA A 82 2.82 -13.77 1.70
CA ALA A 82 4.06 -14.54 1.73
C ALA A 82 4.40 -15.05 3.14
N TYR A 83 4.17 -14.24 4.18
CA TYR A 83 4.37 -14.69 5.56
C TYR A 83 3.40 -15.80 5.96
N VAL A 84 2.11 -15.67 5.62
CA VAL A 84 1.12 -16.72 5.89
C VAL A 84 1.50 -18.03 5.21
N THR A 85 1.84 -17.99 3.92
CA THR A 85 2.28 -19.19 3.18
C THR A 85 3.52 -19.82 3.79
N SER A 86 4.53 -19.01 4.16
CA SER A 86 5.75 -19.52 4.77
C SER A 86 5.50 -20.17 6.14
N ASP A 87 4.55 -19.66 6.92
CA ASP A 87 4.18 -20.22 8.22
C ASP A 87 3.42 -21.55 8.05
N GLU A 88 2.49 -21.63 7.10
CA GLU A 88 1.77 -22.86 6.75
C GLU A 88 2.69 -23.96 6.24
N GLU A 89 3.64 -23.63 5.37
CA GLU A 89 4.66 -24.56 4.88
C GLU A 89 5.57 -25.07 6.00
N SER A 90 5.99 -24.17 6.90
CA SER A 90 6.81 -24.52 8.06
C SER A 90 6.05 -25.43 9.04
N ALA A 91 4.79 -25.12 9.33
CA ALA A 91 3.92 -25.93 10.17
C ALA A 91 3.71 -27.33 9.58
N THR A 92 3.49 -27.42 8.26
CA THR A 92 3.35 -28.69 7.54
C THR A 92 4.64 -29.53 7.62
N ALA A 93 5.80 -28.89 7.46
CA ALA A 93 7.08 -29.56 7.58
C ALA A 93 7.31 -30.09 9.01
N VAL A 94 6.99 -29.30 10.04
CA VAL A 94 7.10 -29.71 11.46
C VAL A 94 6.16 -30.87 11.78
N ALA A 95 4.91 -30.84 11.28
CA ALA A 95 3.95 -31.93 11.46
C ALA A 95 4.44 -33.22 10.79
N SER A 96 4.93 -33.13 9.55
CA SER A 96 5.47 -34.27 8.81
C SER A 96 6.68 -34.91 9.49
N VAL A 97 7.58 -34.11 10.05
CA VAL A 97 8.72 -34.63 10.85
C VAL A 97 8.21 -35.30 12.12
N SER A 98 7.24 -34.69 12.80
CA SER A 98 6.66 -35.26 14.04
C SER A 98 6.03 -36.64 13.80
N ASP A 99 5.33 -36.81 12.67
CA ASP A 99 4.73 -38.10 12.28
C ASP A 99 5.76 -39.17 11.89
N GLN A 100 6.99 -38.77 11.55
CA GLN A 100 8.09 -39.67 11.19
C GLN A 100 8.95 -40.11 12.38
N ILE A 101 8.87 -39.40 13.51
CA ILE A 101 9.61 -39.76 14.73
C ILE A 101 8.96 -41.02 15.33
N ARG A 102 9.69 -42.14 15.33
CA ARG A 102 9.24 -43.36 15.99
C ARG A 102 9.41 -43.23 17.51
N PRO A 103 8.55 -43.88 18.32
CA PRO A 103 8.71 -43.87 19.79
C PRO A 103 10.10 -44.32 20.26
N GLU A 104 10.68 -45.25 19.52
CA GLU A 104 12.01 -45.84 19.71
C GLU A 104 13.18 -44.87 19.45
N ASP A 105 12.96 -43.79 18.68
CA ASP A 105 13.93 -42.71 18.48
C ASP A 105 13.87 -41.63 19.58
N MET A 106 12.84 -41.66 20.43
CA MET A 106 12.65 -40.72 21.55
C MET A 106 13.22 -41.20 22.88
N GLY A 107 13.83 -42.39 22.93
CA GLY A 107 14.44 -42.95 24.15
C GLY A 107 13.42 -43.24 25.27
N LEU A 108 12.15 -43.49 24.90
CA LEU A 108 11.07 -43.90 25.79
C LEU A 108 10.83 -45.40 25.73
#